data_AF-A0A7W3T495-F1
#
_entry.id   AF-A0A7W3T495-F1
#
_cell.length_a   1.000
_cell.length_b   1.000
_cell.length_c   1.000
_cell.angle_alpha   90.00
_cell.angle_beta   90.00
_cell.angle_gamma   90.00
#
_symmetry.space_group_name_H-M   'P 1'
#
loop_
_entity.id
_entity.type
_entity.pdbx_description
1 polymer ?
#
loop_
_entity_poly.entity_id
_entity_poly.type
_entity_poly.pdbx_seq_one_letter_code
_entity_poly.pdbx_strand_id
1 'polypeptide(L)'
;MDNRGRRGKTSGIAVPDGVAPSRVPPDPSAPGGPLSSTDRPREVTAPAARLSRRIRHALRFRSLGVGPEGARLERVRSSPNFRDGAFRNERPIDGLDVTDYIPLLRESLNREARARRRPARPVPLRRPDLTLPPVTGLRVTWMGHATVLVEIDGLRVLFDPVWGTRCSPVGFAGPRRLHPVPLPLGDLGPVDAVVISHDHYDHLDLPTIRALAGTRTRFCVPLGVGAHLEHWGVPADRIDELDWHESTRVKGVELTATPAQHCCGRGLRRHALSLWASWVVAGPDHRVHHTGDTGYFPGFARIGELYGPFDLSMIQIGAYSRLWPDIHMTPEEGVRAHRDLGGGVLLPIHWGTFDLAPHPWEEPVERTLTAAAEHGIPVALPRPGEVFEPGMPLGDLPADPWWRECVRAPVALGESSAPDGGRAGTATRGLRERAPDGPRNAVRVDAVRVDAVPVDAVPVDPGAGEPVAVDPGAGEVGNRRGPGAPTGTV
;
A
#
# COMPACT_ATOMS: atom_id res chain seq x y z
N MET A 1 4.21 79.74 20.84
CA MET A 1 2.74 79.67 20.87
C MET A 1 2.39 78.22 21.14
N ASP A 2 2.56 77.69 22.37
CA ASP A 2 1.71 77.85 23.58
C ASP A 2 0.25 77.48 23.26
N ASN A 3 -0.39 76.46 23.85
CA ASN A 3 -0.56 76.17 25.29
C ASN A 3 -0.96 74.66 25.45
N ARG A 4 -0.28 73.80 26.23
CA ARG A 4 -0.45 73.42 27.66
C ARG A 4 -1.90 73.01 28.07
N GLY A 5 -2.15 72.03 28.94
CA GLY A 5 -1.31 71.30 29.90
C GLY A 5 -2.03 70.09 30.53
N ARG A 6 -1.26 69.07 30.97
CA ARG A 6 -0.92 68.65 32.38
C ARG A 6 -1.92 67.66 33.01
N ARG A 7 -1.51 66.40 33.29
CA ARG A 7 -0.79 65.86 34.50
C ARG A 7 -1.60 66.04 35.80
N GLY A 8 -1.80 65.07 36.71
CA GLY A 8 -1.34 63.68 36.89
C GLY A 8 -1.44 63.26 38.38
N LYS A 9 -1.02 62.02 38.70
CA LYS A 9 -0.54 61.48 40.01
C LYS A 9 -1.60 61.19 41.11
N THR A 10 -1.50 60.26 42.08
CA THR A 10 -0.62 59.12 42.50
C THR A 10 -1.25 58.47 43.77
N SER A 11 -0.69 57.32 44.22
CA SER A 11 -0.76 56.65 45.56
C SER A 11 -1.83 55.55 45.72
N GLY A 12 -1.60 54.37 46.29
CA GLY A 12 -0.45 53.76 46.97
C GLY A 12 -0.87 53.12 48.32
N ILE A 13 -0.55 51.82 48.51
CA ILE A 13 -0.23 51.09 49.79
C ILE A 13 -1.26 50.08 50.42
N ALA A 14 -0.81 48.81 50.46
CA ALA A 14 -0.82 47.69 51.47
C ALA A 14 -2.08 47.04 52.13
N VAL A 15 -2.27 45.72 51.90
CA VAL A 15 -2.14 44.48 52.77
C VAL A 15 -2.34 44.66 54.32
N PRO A 16 -3.05 43.77 55.08
CA PRO A 16 -2.57 42.41 55.45
C PRO A 16 -3.56 41.26 55.80
N ASP A 17 -2.92 40.13 56.12
CA ASP A 17 -3.28 38.72 56.42
C ASP A 17 -4.33 38.41 57.52
N GLY A 18 -4.77 37.13 57.58
CA GLY A 18 -5.30 36.48 58.79
C GLY A 18 -6.16 35.22 58.50
N VAL A 19 -5.62 33.99 58.48
CA VAL A 19 -5.50 33.01 59.60
C VAL A 19 -6.78 32.20 59.91
N ALA A 20 -6.65 30.87 59.88
CA ALA A 20 -7.61 29.84 60.29
C ALA A 20 -7.82 29.77 61.83
N PRO A 21 -8.76 28.96 62.35
CA PRO A 21 -8.30 27.66 62.87
C PRO A 21 -9.27 26.47 62.72
N SER A 22 -8.69 25.30 62.98
CA SER A 22 -9.20 23.93 62.98
C SER A 22 -9.72 23.50 64.38
N ARG A 23 -10.57 22.44 64.45
CA ARG A 23 -10.40 21.16 65.21
C ARG A 23 -11.75 20.41 65.37
N VAL A 24 -12.00 19.25 64.72
CA VAL A 24 -11.88 17.80 65.09
C VAL A 24 -12.85 17.25 66.20
N PRO A 25 -13.12 15.91 66.34
CA PRO A 25 -14.36 15.16 66.04
C PRO A 25 -14.99 14.46 67.29
N PRO A 26 -15.87 13.43 67.14
CA PRO A 26 -15.39 12.07 67.49
C PRO A 26 -15.94 10.91 66.61
N ASP A 27 -15.23 9.78 66.74
CA ASP A 27 -15.38 8.43 66.16
C ASP A 27 -15.91 7.44 67.24
N PRO A 28 -15.81 6.09 67.12
CA PRO A 28 -16.66 5.07 66.45
C PRO A 28 -17.49 4.19 67.42
N SER A 29 -18.42 3.37 66.92
CA SER A 29 -18.74 2.04 67.48
C SER A 29 -19.47 1.12 66.49
N ALA A 30 -18.91 -0.08 66.23
CA ALA A 30 -19.61 -1.26 65.67
C ALA A 30 -20.13 -2.16 66.83
N PRO A 31 -20.98 -3.21 66.70
CA PRO A 31 -20.82 -4.36 65.76
C PRO A 31 -22.12 -5.04 65.22
N GLY A 32 -21.98 -6.02 64.30
CA GLY A 32 -22.93 -7.14 64.13
C GLY A 32 -23.39 -7.46 62.69
N GLY A 33 -22.94 -8.58 62.11
CA GLY A 33 -23.44 -9.16 60.84
C GLY A 33 -24.81 -9.89 60.98
N PRO A 34 -25.26 -10.77 60.04
CA PRO A 34 -24.50 -11.45 58.98
C PRO A 34 -25.09 -11.43 57.55
N LEU A 35 -24.19 -11.73 56.61
CA LEU A 35 -24.28 -12.44 55.32
C LEU A 35 -25.67 -12.85 54.76
N SER A 36 -25.94 -12.45 53.51
CA SER A 36 -26.59 -13.32 52.53
C SER A 36 -26.05 -13.04 51.12
N SER A 37 -25.58 -14.12 50.50
CA SER A 37 -25.04 -14.20 49.15
C SER A 37 -26.09 -13.94 48.07
N THR A 38 -25.72 -13.18 47.04
CA THR A 38 -25.82 -13.56 45.61
C THR A 38 -25.27 -12.40 44.77
N ASP A 39 -23.98 -12.41 44.47
CA ASP A 39 -23.39 -11.49 43.50
C ASP A 39 -23.22 -12.24 42.17
N ARG A 40 -24.11 -11.95 41.21
CA ARG A 40 -23.89 -12.27 39.80
C ARG A 40 -23.12 -11.10 39.20
N PRO A 41 -22.06 -11.31 38.39
CA PRO A 41 -21.34 -10.19 37.80
C PRO A 41 -22.28 -9.39 36.90
N ARG A 42 -22.45 -8.10 37.23
CA ARG A 42 -23.04 -7.10 36.34
C ARG A 42 -22.19 -7.00 35.09
N GLU A 43 -22.75 -7.47 33.99
CA GLU A 43 -22.27 -7.23 32.64
C GLU A 43 -22.28 -5.71 32.40
N VAL A 44 -21.10 -5.07 32.47
CA VAL A 44 -20.92 -3.68 32.08
C VAL A 44 -20.95 -3.65 30.55
N THR A 45 -22.15 -3.63 29.99
CA THR A 45 -22.36 -3.30 28.59
C THR A 45 -22.02 -1.81 28.41
N ALA A 46 -20.85 -1.53 27.85
CA ALA A 46 -20.51 -0.20 27.37
C ALA A 46 -21.60 0.25 26.37
N PRO A 47 -22.13 1.49 26.46
CA PRO A 47 -23.15 1.93 25.54
C PRO A 47 -22.50 2.14 24.17
N ALA A 48 -22.79 1.23 23.22
CA ALA A 48 -22.54 1.45 21.81
C ALA A 48 -23.23 2.77 21.42
N ALA A 49 -22.43 3.81 21.22
CA ALA A 49 -22.91 5.15 20.90
C ALA A 49 -23.78 5.11 19.63
N ARG A 50 -25.09 5.27 19.80
CA ARG A 50 -26.04 5.45 18.68
C ARG A 50 -25.82 6.83 18.09
N LEU A 51 -24.82 6.96 17.24
CA LEU A 51 -24.59 8.15 16.45
C LEU A 51 -25.86 8.50 15.65
N SER A 52 -26.34 9.74 15.71
CA SER A 52 -27.64 10.09 15.11
C SER A 52 -27.64 9.88 13.58
N ARG A 53 -28.80 9.56 12.99
CA ARG A 53 -28.96 9.32 11.54
C ARG A 53 -28.42 10.48 10.68
N ARG A 54 -28.47 11.71 11.21
CA ARG A 54 -27.90 12.92 10.60
C ARG A 54 -26.38 12.91 10.53
N ILE A 55 -25.68 12.50 11.59
CA ILE A 55 -24.22 12.41 11.60
C ILE A 55 -23.77 11.26 10.67
N ARG A 56 -24.47 10.12 10.67
CA ARG A 56 -24.23 9.05 9.71
C ARG A 56 -24.44 9.51 8.26
N HIS A 57 -25.42 10.38 7.99
CA HIS A 57 -25.65 10.94 6.67
C HIS A 57 -24.57 11.95 6.27
N ALA A 58 -24.15 12.82 7.17
CA ALA A 58 -23.07 13.79 6.94
C ALA A 58 -21.72 13.10 6.65
N LEU A 59 -21.43 11.97 7.31
CA LEU A 59 -20.25 11.15 7.01
C LEU A 59 -20.32 10.47 5.64
N ARG A 60 -21.52 10.14 5.13
CA ARG A 60 -21.72 9.47 3.83
C ARG A 60 -21.42 10.34 2.61
N PHE A 61 -21.50 11.67 2.74
CA PHE A 61 -21.13 12.59 1.65
C PHE A 61 -19.69 13.09 1.77
N ARG A 62 -19.13 13.13 2.99
CA ARG A 62 -17.73 13.56 3.19
C ARG A 62 -16.74 12.69 2.44
N SER A 63 -16.98 11.39 2.34
CA SER A 63 -16.10 10.43 1.65
C SER A 63 -15.99 10.68 0.13
N LEU A 64 -16.96 11.36 -0.47
CA LEU A 64 -16.92 11.79 -1.87
C LEU A 64 -15.81 12.83 -2.13
N GLY A 65 -15.38 13.53 -1.07
CA GLY A 65 -14.43 14.62 -1.19
C GLY A 65 -15.03 15.87 -1.85
N VAL A 66 -14.16 16.79 -2.25
CA VAL A 66 -14.48 18.03 -2.97
C VAL A 66 -13.46 18.28 -4.07
N GLY A 67 -13.85 18.97 -5.14
CA GLY A 67 -12.92 19.36 -6.20
C GLY A 67 -12.01 20.52 -5.78
N PRO A 68 -10.89 20.74 -6.51
CA PRO A 68 -10.02 21.89 -6.29
C PRO A 68 -10.72 23.20 -6.64
N GLU A 69 -10.42 24.25 -5.87
CA GLU A 69 -10.90 25.63 -6.07
C GLU A 69 -9.74 26.63 -5.91
N GLY A 70 -9.95 27.89 -6.31
CA GLY A 70 -8.97 28.98 -6.16
C GLY A 70 -7.60 28.66 -6.76
N ALA A 71 -6.53 29.00 -6.03
CA ALA A 71 -5.15 28.80 -6.47
C ALA A 71 -4.80 27.34 -6.83
N ARG A 72 -5.42 26.37 -6.14
CA ARG A 72 -5.23 24.93 -6.47
C ARG A 72 -5.82 24.60 -7.84
N LEU A 73 -7.02 25.11 -8.15
CA LEU A 73 -7.64 24.89 -9.45
C LEU A 73 -6.87 25.60 -10.58
N GLU A 74 -6.33 26.78 -10.31
CA GLU A 74 -5.44 27.48 -11.24
C GLU A 74 -4.20 26.64 -11.55
N ARG A 75 -3.56 26.08 -10.51
CA ARG A 75 -2.41 25.18 -10.68
C ARG A 75 -2.74 23.92 -11.47
N VAL A 76 -3.90 23.30 -11.20
CA VAL A 76 -4.40 22.15 -11.98
C VAL A 76 -4.55 22.52 -13.45
N ARG A 77 -5.14 23.68 -13.76
CA ARG A 77 -5.37 24.13 -15.14
C ARG A 77 -4.09 24.57 -15.86
N SER A 78 -3.06 24.98 -15.14
CA SER A 78 -1.76 25.34 -15.71
C SER A 78 -0.85 24.15 -15.97
N SER A 79 -1.21 22.95 -15.50
CA SER A 79 -0.44 21.73 -15.73
C SER A 79 -0.31 21.43 -17.23
N PRO A 80 0.87 21.06 -17.73
CA PRO A 80 1.04 20.59 -19.12
C PRO A 80 0.29 19.27 -19.40
N ASN A 81 -0.05 18.52 -18.34
CA ASN A 81 -0.77 17.26 -18.40
C ASN A 81 -2.30 17.46 -18.36
N PHE A 82 -2.77 18.69 -18.12
CA PHE A 82 -4.19 19.06 -18.11
C PHE A 82 -4.61 19.70 -19.44
N ARG A 83 -5.41 18.99 -20.24
CA ARG A 83 -5.86 19.43 -21.57
C ARG A 83 -7.32 19.07 -21.82
N ASP A 84 -8.03 19.98 -22.48
CA ASP A 84 -9.46 19.82 -22.81
C ASP A 84 -10.33 19.51 -21.58
N GLY A 85 -10.06 20.22 -20.46
CA GLY A 85 -10.83 20.12 -19.22
C GLY A 85 -10.55 18.88 -18.35
N ALA A 86 -9.51 18.10 -18.66
CA ALA A 86 -9.14 16.91 -17.89
C ALA A 86 -7.62 16.66 -17.92
N PHE A 87 -7.11 15.95 -16.91
CA PHE A 87 -5.81 15.29 -17.03
C PHE A 87 -5.85 14.20 -18.11
N ARG A 88 -4.73 13.99 -18.82
CA ARG A 88 -4.64 13.06 -19.95
C ARG A 88 -3.52 12.05 -19.75
N ASN A 89 -3.82 10.80 -20.06
CA ASN A 89 -2.82 9.73 -20.17
C ASN A 89 -1.94 9.93 -21.41
N GLU A 90 -0.71 9.41 -21.36
CA GLU A 90 0.18 9.39 -22.52
C GLU A 90 -0.38 8.53 -23.65
N ARG A 91 -1.01 7.41 -23.31
CA ARG A 91 -1.80 6.60 -24.26
C ARG A 91 -3.29 6.80 -24.01
N PRO A 92 -4.12 6.80 -25.06
CA PRO A 92 -5.57 6.76 -24.90
C PRO A 92 -6.01 5.57 -24.05
N ILE A 93 -7.06 5.76 -23.25
CA ILE A 93 -7.80 4.68 -22.61
C ILE A 93 -9.02 4.41 -23.48
N ASP A 94 -9.20 3.16 -23.89
CA ASP A 94 -10.41 2.75 -24.60
C ASP A 94 -11.60 2.70 -23.63
N GLY A 95 -12.74 3.24 -24.08
CA GLY A 95 -13.99 3.17 -23.34
C GLY A 95 -14.61 1.78 -23.44
N LEU A 96 -15.38 1.40 -22.42
CA LEU A 96 -16.25 0.22 -22.49
C LEU A 96 -17.29 0.36 -23.59
N ASP A 97 -17.35 -0.61 -24.51
CA ASP A 97 -18.43 -0.72 -25.49
C ASP A 97 -19.68 -1.34 -24.84
N VAL A 98 -20.87 -1.07 -25.39
CA VAL A 98 -22.13 -1.68 -24.92
C VAL A 98 -22.10 -3.22 -25.00
N THR A 99 -21.35 -3.75 -25.97
CA THR A 99 -21.16 -5.20 -26.17
C THR A 99 -20.34 -5.86 -25.06
N ASP A 100 -19.49 -5.10 -24.37
CA ASP A 100 -18.67 -5.56 -23.24
C ASP A 100 -19.48 -5.81 -21.95
N TYR A 101 -20.70 -5.26 -21.86
CA TYR A 101 -21.58 -5.46 -20.70
C TYR A 101 -22.20 -6.87 -20.64
N ILE A 102 -22.38 -7.53 -21.78
CA ILE A 102 -22.99 -8.87 -21.83
C ILE A 102 -22.08 -9.92 -21.17
N PRO A 103 -20.76 -9.99 -21.48
CA PRO A 103 -19.82 -10.82 -20.75
C PRO A 103 -19.78 -10.52 -19.24
N LEU A 104 -19.75 -9.23 -18.86
CA LEU A 104 -19.74 -8.82 -17.44
C LEU A 104 -20.97 -9.36 -16.70
N LEU A 105 -22.16 -9.24 -17.30
CA LEU A 105 -23.40 -9.73 -16.70
C LEU A 105 -23.36 -11.25 -16.54
N ARG A 106 -22.96 -11.98 -17.60
CA ARG A 106 -22.86 -13.45 -17.56
C ARG A 106 -21.88 -13.91 -16.48
N GLU A 107 -20.73 -13.26 -16.38
CA GLU A 107 -19.70 -13.57 -15.39
C GLU A 107 -20.13 -13.21 -13.96
N SER A 108 -20.89 -12.12 -13.80
CA SER A 108 -21.50 -11.73 -12.51
C SER A 108 -22.60 -12.70 -12.04
N LEU A 109 -23.22 -13.43 -12.96
CA LEU A 109 -24.21 -14.47 -12.65
C LEU A 109 -23.59 -15.85 -12.41
N ASN A 110 -22.32 -16.07 -12.82
CA ASN A 110 -21.62 -17.32 -12.58
C ASN A 110 -21.25 -17.48 -11.10
N ARG A 111 -21.99 -18.33 -10.38
CA ARG A 111 -21.79 -18.59 -8.95
C ARG A 111 -20.43 -19.20 -8.63
N GLU A 112 -19.93 -20.12 -9.46
CA GLU A 112 -18.64 -20.79 -9.24
C GLU A 112 -17.49 -19.82 -9.40
N ALA A 113 -17.51 -19.00 -10.47
CA ALA A 113 -16.53 -17.94 -10.68
C ALA A 113 -16.50 -16.97 -9.49
N ARG A 114 -17.68 -16.55 -9.00
CA ARG A 114 -17.79 -15.68 -7.81
C ARG A 114 -17.29 -16.33 -6.52
N ALA A 115 -17.48 -17.64 -6.35
CA ALA A 115 -17.01 -18.35 -5.16
C ALA A 115 -15.48 -18.39 -5.06
N ARG A 116 -14.78 -18.25 -6.19
CA ARG A 116 -13.30 -18.15 -6.28
C ARG A 116 -12.76 -16.74 -6.11
N ARG A 117 -13.59 -15.70 -5.99
CA ARG A 117 -13.12 -14.31 -5.73
C ARG A 117 -12.84 -14.02 -4.27
N ARG A 118 -12.92 -15.03 -3.41
CA ARG A 118 -12.73 -14.94 -1.96
C ARG A 118 -12.00 -16.17 -1.46
N PRO A 119 -11.13 -16.02 -0.45
CA PRO A 119 -10.48 -17.16 0.16
C PRO A 119 -11.49 -18.05 0.87
N ALA A 120 -11.21 -19.36 0.88
CA ALA A 120 -11.98 -20.38 1.58
C ALA A 120 -11.70 -20.40 3.08
N ARG A 121 -10.50 -19.97 3.47
CA ARG A 121 -10.01 -19.89 4.86
C ARG A 121 -9.49 -18.48 5.15
N PRO A 122 -9.38 -18.08 6.42
CA PRO A 122 -8.78 -16.80 6.77
C PRO A 122 -7.37 -16.67 6.19
N VAL A 123 -7.07 -15.52 5.57
CA VAL A 123 -5.71 -15.18 5.13
C VAL A 123 -4.80 -15.10 6.36
N PRO A 124 -3.64 -15.80 6.38
CA PRO A 124 -2.71 -15.73 7.49
C PRO A 124 -2.10 -14.33 7.57
N LEU A 125 -2.13 -13.73 8.76
CA LEU A 125 -1.56 -12.41 9.02
C LEU A 125 -0.33 -12.53 9.92
N ARG A 126 0.58 -11.57 9.80
CA ARG A 126 1.68 -11.35 10.76
C ARG A 126 1.48 -10.00 11.41
N ARG A 127 1.78 -9.90 12.71
CA ARG A 127 1.87 -8.60 13.37
C ARG A 127 3.30 -8.12 13.23
N PRO A 128 3.57 -6.99 12.54
CA PRO A 128 4.94 -6.51 12.37
C PRO A 128 5.51 -6.02 13.70
N ASP A 129 6.80 -6.28 13.92
CA ASP A 129 7.58 -5.60 14.96
C ASP A 129 8.29 -4.40 14.32
N LEU A 130 7.86 -3.20 14.71
CA LEU A 130 8.35 -1.92 14.17
C LEU A 130 9.15 -1.12 15.21
N THR A 131 9.59 -1.79 16.29
CA THR A 131 10.27 -1.15 17.43
C THR A 131 11.73 -0.79 17.14
N LEU A 132 12.43 -1.63 16.38
CA LEU A 132 13.80 -1.42 15.97
C LEU A 132 13.87 -0.82 14.55
N PRO A 133 14.89 0.00 14.23
CA PRO A 133 15.12 0.48 12.87
C PRO A 133 15.50 -0.68 11.93
N PRO A 134 15.35 -0.50 10.60
CA PRO A 134 15.85 -1.45 9.61
C PRO A 134 17.36 -1.63 9.72
N VAL A 135 17.85 -2.86 9.51
CA VAL A 135 19.28 -3.19 9.57
C VAL A 135 20.02 -2.66 8.34
N THR A 136 19.43 -2.83 7.16
CA THR A 136 19.99 -2.40 5.87
C THR A 136 19.71 -0.94 5.55
N GLY A 137 18.84 -0.28 6.32
CA GLY A 137 18.29 1.05 5.98
C GLY A 137 17.01 1.01 5.14
N LEU A 138 16.61 -0.17 4.63
CA LEU A 138 15.37 -0.37 3.87
C LEU A 138 14.55 -1.56 4.42
N ARG A 139 13.38 -1.29 5.01
CA ARG A 139 12.42 -2.31 5.46
C ARG A 139 11.04 -2.07 4.88
N VAL A 140 10.37 -3.16 4.52
CA VAL A 140 9.07 -3.15 3.86
C VAL A 140 8.09 -4.00 4.67
N THR A 141 6.88 -3.48 4.88
CA THR A 141 5.75 -4.23 5.46
C THR A 141 4.53 -4.05 4.58
N TRP A 142 4.06 -5.13 3.96
CA TRP A 142 2.83 -5.08 3.16
C TRP A 142 1.60 -5.22 4.06
N MET A 143 0.73 -4.21 4.12
CA MET A 143 -0.47 -4.20 4.97
C MET A 143 -1.73 -4.74 4.25
N GLY A 144 -1.56 -5.17 2.99
CA GLY A 144 -2.62 -5.59 2.08
C GLY A 144 -3.03 -4.50 1.08
N HIS A 145 -3.46 -4.94 -0.09
CA HIS A 145 -3.81 -4.12 -1.26
C HIS A 145 -2.60 -3.31 -1.75
N ALA A 146 -2.77 -2.02 -2.05
CA ALA A 146 -1.68 -1.08 -2.33
C ALA A 146 -1.05 -0.47 -1.07
N THR A 147 -1.55 -0.81 0.13
CA THR A 147 -1.01 -0.26 1.38
C THR A 147 0.30 -0.93 1.76
N VAL A 148 1.39 -0.17 1.68
CA VAL A 148 2.74 -0.63 2.06
C VAL A 148 3.36 0.40 3.01
N LEU A 149 3.90 -0.08 4.13
CA LEU A 149 4.79 0.72 4.97
C LEU A 149 6.22 0.47 4.53
N VAL A 150 6.93 1.53 4.16
CA VAL A 150 8.35 1.49 3.79
C VAL A 150 9.12 2.37 4.76
N GLU A 151 10.15 1.81 5.37
CA GLU A 151 11.14 2.53 6.14
C GLU A 151 12.41 2.60 5.31
N ILE A 152 12.76 3.79 4.86
CA ILE A 152 13.80 4.06 3.87
C ILE A 152 14.66 5.22 4.36
N ASP A 153 15.95 4.98 4.59
CA ASP A 153 16.93 6.01 4.95
C ASP A 153 16.49 6.93 6.11
N GLY A 154 15.89 6.32 7.13
CA GLY A 154 15.38 7.02 8.32
C GLY A 154 14.03 7.71 8.15
N LEU A 155 13.37 7.58 6.99
CA LEU A 155 12.01 8.04 6.73
C LEU A 155 11.01 6.87 6.77
N ARG A 156 9.89 7.03 7.50
CA ARG A 156 8.76 6.09 7.44
C ARG A 156 7.66 6.61 6.51
N VAL A 157 7.53 5.98 5.34
CA VAL A 157 6.56 6.31 4.28
C VAL A 157 5.44 5.29 4.25
N LEU A 158 4.20 5.76 4.20
CA LEU A 158 3.01 4.92 4.11
C LEU A 158 2.29 5.19 2.78
N PHE A 159 2.32 4.22 1.88
CA PHE A 159 1.70 4.31 0.55
C PHE A 159 0.24 3.88 0.61
N ASP A 160 -0.63 4.60 -0.11
CA ASP A 160 -2.05 4.30 -0.36
C ASP A 160 -2.78 3.65 0.83
N PRO A 161 -2.84 4.32 2.00
CA PRO A 161 -3.27 3.66 3.21
C PRO A 161 -4.78 3.54 3.34
N VAL A 162 -5.25 2.29 3.46
CA VAL A 162 -6.68 1.95 3.61
C VAL A 162 -6.92 1.07 4.83
N TRP A 163 -7.28 1.70 5.94
CA TRP A 163 -7.77 1.04 7.16
C TRP A 163 -9.28 0.80 7.16
N GLY A 164 -10.01 1.45 6.26
CA GLY A 164 -11.42 1.19 6.03
C GLY A 164 -11.73 -0.28 5.76
N THR A 165 -12.87 -0.76 6.28
CA THR A 165 -13.33 -2.14 6.03
C THR A 165 -13.87 -2.33 4.61
N ARG A 166 -14.18 -1.23 3.91
CA ARG A 166 -14.74 -1.22 2.57
C ARG A 166 -14.18 -0.07 1.74
N CYS A 167 -13.97 -0.33 0.45
CA CYS A 167 -13.62 0.67 -0.55
C CYS A 167 -14.93 1.25 -1.13
N SER A 168 -15.53 2.21 -0.44
CA SER A 168 -16.84 2.76 -0.82
C SER A 168 -17.08 4.15 -0.23
N PRO A 169 -17.90 4.99 -0.89
CA PRO A 169 -18.44 6.20 -0.26
C PRO A 169 -19.25 5.90 1.01
N VAL A 170 -19.80 4.69 1.15
CA VAL A 170 -20.68 4.33 2.26
C VAL A 170 -20.21 3.06 2.97
N GLY A 171 -20.25 3.05 4.31
CA GLY A 171 -19.75 1.92 5.09
C GLY A 171 -20.58 0.61 5.02
N PHE A 172 -21.73 0.59 4.33
CA PHE A 172 -22.62 -0.57 4.26
C PHE A 172 -22.64 -1.29 2.90
N ALA A 173 -22.06 -0.69 1.85
CA ALA A 173 -22.05 -1.23 0.49
C ALA A 173 -20.65 -1.12 -0.13
N GLY A 174 -20.44 -1.77 -1.26
CA GLY A 174 -19.15 -1.80 -1.96
C GLY A 174 -18.19 -2.90 -1.47
N PRO A 175 -17.03 -3.05 -2.16
CA PRO A 175 -16.03 -4.08 -1.87
C PRO A 175 -15.62 -4.08 -0.40
N ARG A 176 -15.67 -5.24 0.25
CA ARG A 176 -15.21 -5.44 1.63
C ARG A 176 -13.88 -6.16 1.62
N ARG A 177 -12.97 -5.76 2.51
CA ARG A 177 -11.68 -6.42 2.70
C ARG A 177 -11.84 -7.92 3.00
N LEU A 178 -10.92 -8.73 2.48
CA LEU A 178 -10.89 -10.19 2.62
C LEU A 178 -10.26 -10.65 3.94
N HIS A 179 -9.47 -9.79 4.58
CA HIS A 179 -8.86 -9.98 5.90
C HIS A 179 -8.91 -8.65 6.69
N PRO A 180 -8.68 -8.60 8.01
CA PRO A 180 -8.46 -7.31 8.69
C PRO A 180 -7.08 -6.74 8.34
N VAL A 181 -6.88 -5.44 8.54
CA VAL A 181 -5.52 -4.86 8.46
C VAL A 181 -4.66 -5.51 9.55
N PRO A 182 -3.39 -5.89 9.28
CA PRO A 182 -2.57 -6.65 10.22
C PRO A 182 -2.23 -5.90 11.51
N LEU A 183 -2.23 -4.56 11.46
CA LEU A 183 -1.91 -3.69 12.58
C LEU A 183 -2.89 -2.51 12.67
N PRO A 184 -3.40 -2.16 13.86
CA PRO A 184 -4.13 -0.91 14.06
C PRO A 184 -3.29 0.31 13.66
N LEU A 185 -3.93 1.34 13.10
CA LEU A 185 -3.21 2.52 12.60
C LEU A 185 -2.42 3.25 13.70
N GLY A 186 -2.98 3.31 14.92
CA GLY A 186 -2.31 3.92 16.08
C GLY A 186 -1.08 3.16 16.57
N ASP A 187 -0.93 1.89 16.19
CA ASP A 187 0.20 1.05 16.60
C ASP A 187 1.36 1.12 15.58
N LEU A 188 1.20 1.82 14.44
CA LEU A 188 2.28 2.01 13.45
C LEU A 188 3.42 2.88 13.97
N GLY A 189 3.25 3.60 15.07
CA GLY A 189 4.16 4.66 15.48
C GLY A 189 4.12 5.88 14.54
N PRO A 190 5.10 6.79 14.62
CA PRO A 190 5.14 8.00 13.80
C PRO A 190 5.31 7.67 12.31
N VAL A 191 4.34 8.07 11.49
CA VAL A 191 4.45 8.07 10.02
C VAL A 191 4.89 9.46 9.57
N ASP A 192 5.99 9.54 8.84
CA ASP A 192 6.56 10.82 8.43
C ASP A 192 5.88 11.37 7.17
N ALA A 193 5.67 10.50 6.19
CA ALA A 193 5.01 10.83 4.94
C ALA A 193 3.94 9.77 4.59
N VAL A 194 2.81 10.25 4.07
CA VAL A 194 1.84 9.45 3.34
C VAL A 194 1.97 9.79 1.87
N VAL A 195 2.05 8.76 1.03
CA VAL A 195 2.02 8.89 -0.42
C VAL A 195 0.67 8.37 -0.90
N ILE A 196 -0.02 9.16 -1.72
CA ILE A 196 -1.26 8.75 -2.39
C ILE A 196 -0.99 8.70 -3.89
N SER A 197 -1.31 7.60 -4.55
CA SER A 197 -1.19 7.47 -6.01
C SER A 197 -2.32 8.20 -6.74
N HIS A 198 -3.57 8.07 -6.29
CA HIS A 198 -4.74 8.70 -6.90
C HIS A 198 -5.96 8.65 -5.96
N ASP A 199 -7.10 9.17 -6.42
CA ASP A 199 -8.26 9.44 -5.57
C ASP A 199 -9.30 8.30 -5.48
N HIS A 200 -9.06 7.06 -5.89
CA HIS A 200 -10.05 5.99 -5.72
C HIS A 200 -10.19 5.54 -4.26
N TYR A 201 -11.31 4.88 -3.94
CA TYR A 201 -11.67 4.53 -2.56
C TYR A 201 -10.76 3.49 -1.91
N ASP A 202 -10.09 2.69 -2.72
CA ASP A 202 -9.15 1.65 -2.32
C ASP A 202 -7.68 2.13 -2.27
N HIS A 203 -7.43 3.40 -2.57
CA HIS A 203 -6.13 4.07 -2.43
C HIS A 203 -6.19 5.28 -1.50
N LEU A 204 -7.33 5.97 -1.45
CA LEU A 204 -7.58 7.16 -0.65
C LEU A 204 -8.79 6.97 0.27
N ASP A 205 -8.52 6.65 1.53
CA ASP A 205 -9.51 6.24 2.52
C ASP A 205 -9.75 7.31 3.60
N LEU A 206 -10.97 7.86 3.63
CA LEU A 206 -11.39 8.91 4.56
C LEU A 206 -11.05 8.64 6.03
N PRO A 207 -11.43 7.49 6.65
CA PRO A 207 -11.13 7.25 8.06
C PRO A 207 -9.63 7.22 8.34
N THR A 208 -8.83 6.69 7.42
CA THR A 208 -7.36 6.69 7.54
C THR A 208 -6.80 8.11 7.50
N ILE A 209 -7.16 8.89 6.48
CA ILE A 209 -6.67 10.27 6.33
C ILE A 209 -7.06 11.13 7.55
N ARG A 210 -8.28 10.98 8.07
CA ARG A 210 -8.72 11.74 9.26
C ARG A 210 -7.95 11.38 10.51
N ALA A 211 -7.56 10.11 10.68
CA ALA A 211 -6.75 9.70 11.81
C ALA A 211 -5.33 10.29 11.71
N LEU A 212 -4.73 10.28 10.51
CA LEU A 212 -3.40 10.86 10.25
C LEU A 212 -3.42 12.40 10.22
N ALA A 213 -4.56 13.03 9.96
CA ALA A 213 -4.71 14.48 10.11
C ALA A 213 -4.44 14.94 11.56
N GLY A 214 -4.58 14.07 12.57
CA GLY A 214 -4.23 14.38 13.96
C GLY A 214 -2.74 14.30 14.31
N THR A 215 -1.87 13.91 13.38
CA THR A 215 -0.43 13.71 13.61
C THR A 215 0.41 14.82 12.97
N ARG A 216 1.74 14.63 12.86
CA ARG A 216 2.66 15.49 12.11
C ARG A 216 2.97 14.99 10.69
N THR A 217 2.29 13.94 10.24
CA THR A 217 2.49 13.33 8.92
C THR A 217 2.31 14.34 7.79
N ARG A 218 3.23 14.33 6.82
CA ARG A 218 3.10 15.03 5.54
C ARG A 218 2.36 14.16 4.52
N PHE A 219 1.67 14.78 3.58
CA PHE A 219 0.89 14.10 2.55
C PHE A 219 1.40 14.51 1.18
N CYS A 220 2.05 13.59 0.48
CA CYS A 220 2.56 13.77 -0.87
C CYS A 220 1.55 13.15 -1.85
N VAL A 221 0.90 13.97 -2.66
CA VAL A 221 -0.26 13.57 -3.47
C VAL A 221 -0.23 14.22 -4.86
N PRO A 222 -0.90 13.66 -5.88
CA PRO A 222 -1.02 14.31 -7.17
C PRO A 222 -1.87 15.58 -7.09
N LEU A 223 -1.69 16.48 -8.06
CA LEU A 223 -2.51 17.68 -8.22
C LEU A 223 -4.02 17.39 -8.12
N GLY A 224 -4.73 18.22 -7.36
CA GLY A 224 -6.19 18.15 -7.19
C GLY A 224 -6.63 17.25 -6.04
N VAL A 225 -5.85 16.22 -5.70
CA VAL A 225 -6.14 15.30 -4.58
C VAL A 225 -6.11 16.06 -3.25
N GLY A 226 -5.26 17.08 -3.11
CA GLY A 226 -5.13 17.90 -1.90
C GLY A 226 -6.44 18.54 -1.44
N ALA A 227 -7.35 18.84 -2.37
CA ALA A 227 -8.68 19.37 -2.05
C ALA A 227 -9.49 18.41 -1.15
N HIS A 228 -9.38 17.10 -1.39
CA HIS A 228 -10.02 16.09 -0.55
C HIS A 228 -9.41 16.06 0.87
N LEU A 229 -8.08 16.08 0.96
CA LEU A 229 -7.36 16.04 2.24
C LEU A 229 -7.67 17.26 3.11
N GLU A 230 -7.67 18.46 2.52
CA GLU A 230 -8.05 19.69 3.25
C GLU A 230 -9.49 19.62 3.74
N HIS A 231 -10.42 19.18 2.88
CA HIS A 231 -11.81 18.99 3.28
C HIS A 231 -11.99 17.99 4.43
N TRP A 232 -11.08 17.01 4.52
CA TRP A 232 -11.06 16.02 5.59
C TRP A 232 -10.32 16.46 6.85
N GLY A 233 -9.69 17.64 6.82
CA GLY A 233 -9.08 18.29 7.97
C GLY A 233 -7.55 18.22 8.01
N VAL A 234 -6.90 17.85 6.91
CA VAL A 234 -5.43 17.97 6.81
C VAL A 234 -5.09 19.46 6.57
N PRO A 235 -4.22 20.07 7.39
CA PRO A 235 -3.70 21.41 7.16
C PRO A 235 -2.97 21.54 5.81
N ALA A 236 -3.23 22.63 5.08
CA ALA A 236 -2.68 22.87 3.75
C ALA A 236 -1.14 22.86 3.70
N ASP A 237 -0.48 23.32 4.76
CA ASP A 237 0.98 23.34 4.91
C ASP A 237 1.62 21.94 5.10
N ARG A 238 0.80 20.89 5.23
CA ARG A 238 1.24 19.49 5.26
C ARG A 238 0.90 18.72 3.98
N ILE A 239 0.40 19.39 2.95
CA ILE A 239 0.02 18.78 1.68
C ILE A 239 0.98 19.25 0.60
N ASP A 240 1.79 18.32 0.12
CA ASP A 240 2.64 18.48 -1.05
C ASP A 240 1.89 17.91 -2.27
N GLU A 241 1.19 18.78 -3.01
CA GLU A 241 0.57 18.41 -4.28
C GLU A 241 1.57 18.50 -5.42
N LEU A 242 1.72 17.46 -6.23
CA LEU A 242 2.74 17.37 -7.27
C LEU A 242 2.11 17.01 -8.64
N ASP A 243 2.62 17.62 -9.70
CA ASP A 243 2.44 17.14 -11.07
C ASP A 243 3.46 16.02 -11.38
N TRP A 244 3.32 15.34 -12.51
CA TRP A 244 4.34 14.40 -12.96
C TRP A 244 5.70 15.07 -13.13
N HIS A 245 6.73 14.37 -12.66
CA HIS A 245 8.13 14.80 -12.57
C HIS A 245 8.41 15.91 -11.56
N GLU A 246 7.42 16.38 -10.80
CA GLU A 246 7.66 17.24 -9.64
C GLU A 246 8.00 16.40 -8.40
N SER A 247 8.80 16.99 -7.52
CA SER A 247 9.34 16.34 -6.33
C SER A 247 9.19 17.21 -5.08
N THR A 248 9.11 16.57 -3.92
CA THR A 248 9.26 17.20 -2.61
C THR A 248 10.28 16.42 -1.77
N ARG A 249 10.77 17.02 -0.68
CA ARG A 249 11.68 16.34 0.27
C ARG A 249 11.11 16.29 1.67
N VAL A 250 11.18 15.10 2.26
CA VAL A 250 10.81 14.86 3.66
C VAL A 250 11.99 14.19 4.35
N LYS A 251 12.56 14.86 5.37
CA LYS A 251 13.77 14.40 6.10
C LYS A 251 14.94 13.97 5.20
N GLY A 252 15.17 14.66 4.08
CA GLY A 252 16.28 14.39 3.18
C GLY A 252 15.99 13.38 2.07
N VAL A 253 14.94 12.57 2.21
CA VAL A 253 14.45 11.64 1.17
C VAL A 253 13.56 12.41 0.19
N GLU A 254 13.79 12.20 -1.10
CA GLU A 254 13.03 12.81 -2.19
C GLU A 254 11.87 11.91 -2.63
N LEU A 255 10.68 12.51 -2.75
CA LEU A 255 9.47 11.85 -3.23
C LEU A 255 9.04 12.54 -4.52
N THR A 256 8.99 11.78 -5.60
CA THR A 256 8.70 12.28 -6.96
C THR A 256 7.46 11.59 -7.49
N ALA A 257 6.46 12.39 -7.89
CA ALA A 257 5.32 11.87 -8.62
C ALA A 257 5.76 11.60 -10.06
N THR A 258 5.56 10.38 -10.55
CA THR A 258 5.93 9.97 -11.91
C THR A 258 4.69 9.56 -12.70
N PRO A 259 4.77 9.57 -14.04
CA PRO A 259 3.63 9.22 -14.89
C PRO A 259 3.00 7.87 -14.56
N ALA A 260 1.71 7.76 -14.86
CA ALA A 260 0.92 6.55 -14.75
C ALA A 260 -0.23 6.57 -15.79
N GLN A 261 -0.74 5.39 -16.13
CA GLN A 261 -1.87 5.17 -17.02
C GLN A 261 -3.11 4.77 -16.24
N HIS A 262 -3.88 5.75 -15.77
CA HIS A 262 -5.06 5.50 -14.93
C HIS A 262 -6.09 6.64 -15.05
N CYS A 263 -7.07 6.70 -14.16
CA CYS A 263 -8.00 7.82 -14.05
C CYS A 263 -8.44 8.06 -12.60
N CYS A 264 -9.06 9.21 -12.33
CA CYS A 264 -9.61 9.56 -11.01
C CYS A 264 -11.13 9.62 -11.03
N GLY A 265 -11.74 9.44 -9.86
CA GLY A 265 -13.18 9.61 -9.66
C GLY A 265 -13.72 9.05 -8.34
N ARG A 266 -14.37 9.92 -7.54
CA ARG A 266 -15.05 9.54 -6.29
C ARG A 266 -16.58 9.61 -6.32
N GLY A 267 -17.19 10.07 -7.41
CA GLY A 267 -18.64 10.22 -7.50
C GLY A 267 -19.17 10.09 -8.93
N LEU A 268 -20.50 10.25 -9.08
CA LEU A 268 -21.18 10.18 -10.39
C LEU A 268 -20.71 11.26 -11.38
N ARG A 269 -20.21 12.39 -10.86
CA ARG A 269 -19.49 13.37 -11.66
C ARG A 269 -18.02 12.95 -11.63
N ARG A 270 -17.49 12.47 -12.76
CA ARG A 270 -16.03 12.27 -12.90
C ARG A 270 -15.37 13.61 -12.62
N HIS A 271 -14.68 13.71 -11.49
CA HIS A 271 -13.90 14.88 -11.15
C HIS A 271 -12.61 14.80 -11.96
N ALA A 272 -12.68 15.25 -13.22
CA ALA A 272 -11.55 15.29 -14.16
C ALA A 272 -10.41 16.24 -13.73
N LEU A 273 -10.41 16.68 -12.48
CA LEU A 273 -9.53 17.71 -11.93
C LEU A 273 -8.50 17.15 -10.94
N SER A 274 -8.49 15.84 -10.71
CA SER A 274 -7.46 15.15 -9.92
C SER A 274 -6.55 14.35 -10.83
N LEU A 275 -5.24 14.51 -10.65
CA LEU A 275 -4.21 13.70 -11.31
C LEU A 275 -4.07 12.34 -10.60
N TRP A 276 -3.46 11.38 -11.30
CA TRP A 276 -3.01 10.09 -10.78
C TRP A 276 -1.50 9.96 -11.05
N ALA A 277 -0.75 9.27 -10.19
CA ALA A 277 0.68 9.12 -10.35
C ALA A 277 1.18 7.77 -9.83
N SER A 278 2.28 7.29 -10.43
CA SER A 278 3.19 6.38 -9.75
C SER A 278 4.20 7.21 -8.95
N TRP A 279 5.00 6.59 -8.08
CA TRP A 279 5.87 7.32 -7.17
C TRP A 279 7.25 6.71 -7.09
N VAL A 280 8.26 7.58 -7.16
CA VAL A 280 9.63 7.29 -6.78
C VAL A 280 9.88 7.85 -5.40
N VAL A 281 10.47 7.05 -4.52
CA VAL A 281 11.02 7.51 -3.24
C VAL A 281 12.50 7.16 -3.22
N ALA A 282 13.34 8.19 -3.21
CA ALA A 282 14.80 8.07 -3.31
C ALA A 282 15.47 8.76 -2.12
N GLY A 283 16.11 7.97 -1.27
CA GLY A 283 16.98 8.46 -0.22
C GLY A 283 18.45 8.46 -0.66
N PRO A 284 19.37 8.75 0.27
CA PRO A 284 20.81 8.70 0.00
C PRO A 284 21.30 7.33 -0.47
N ASP A 285 20.77 6.24 0.10
CA ASP A 285 21.30 4.89 -0.10
C ASP A 285 20.32 3.98 -0.83
N HIS A 286 19.01 4.21 -0.68
CA HIS A 286 17.96 3.34 -1.21
C HIS A 286 16.97 4.07 -2.13
N ARG A 287 16.37 3.32 -3.05
CA ARG A 287 15.35 3.79 -4.00
C ARG A 287 14.24 2.77 -4.17
N VAL A 288 12.99 3.22 -4.04
CA VAL A 288 11.82 2.38 -4.29
C VAL A 288 10.85 3.02 -5.27
N HIS A 289 10.14 2.20 -6.03
CA HIS A 289 9.05 2.62 -6.92
C HIS A 289 7.71 2.03 -6.47
N HIS A 290 6.64 2.84 -6.47
CA HIS A 290 5.26 2.42 -6.21
C HIS A 290 4.40 2.74 -7.42
N THR A 291 3.73 1.74 -7.99
CA THR A 291 2.98 1.90 -9.24
C THR A 291 1.59 2.54 -9.11
N GLY A 292 1.05 2.66 -7.90
CA GLY A 292 -0.38 2.82 -7.72
C GLY A 292 -1.10 1.57 -8.21
N ASP A 293 -2.07 1.75 -9.11
CA ASP A 293 -2.83 0.70 -9.78
C ASP A 293 -2.89 0.90 -11.30
N THR A 294 -1.90 1.60 -11.85
CA THR A 294 -1.74 1.94 -13.26
C THR A 294 -1.87 0.76 -14.23
N GLY A 295 -2.32 1.04 -15.46
CA GLY A 295 -2.12 0.15 -16.61
C GLY A 295 -0.70 0.23 -17.15
N TYR A 296 -0.36 -0.70 -18.06
CA TYR A 296 0.96 -0.73 -18.67
C TYR A 296 1.13 0.39 -19.71
N PHE A 297 2.24 1.11 -19.61
CA PHE A 297 2.63 2.13 -20.58
C PHE A 297 4.16 2.16 -20.76
N PRO A 298 4.65 2.60 -21.94
CA PRO A 298 6.09 2.61 -22.24
C PRO A 298 6.93 3.50 -21.31
N GLY A 299 6.31 4.43 -20.58
CA GLY A 299 7.03 5.35 -19.71
C GLY A 299 7.71 4.70 -18.51
N PHE A 300 7.40 3.44 -18.17
CA PHE A 300 8.16 2.69 -17.16
C PHE A 300 9.66 2.60 -17.49
N ALA A 301 10.01 2.37 -18.76
CA ALA A 301 11.41 2.33 -19.19
C ALA A 301 12.11 3.67 -18.92
N ARG A 302 11.43 4.78 -19.24
CA ARG A 302 11.94 6.12 -18.97
C ARG A 302 12.05 6.43 -17.47
N ILE A 303 11.12 5.94 -16.66
CA ILE A 303 11.20 6.07 -15.20
C ILE A 303 12.43 5.31 -14.68
N GLY A 304 12.66 4.08 -15.16
CA GLY A 304 13.85 3.30 -14.84
C GLY A 304 15.15 4.00 -15.22
N GLU A 305 15.21 4.57 -16.43
CA GLU A 305 16.36 5.34 -16.93
C GLU A 305 16.65 6.61 -16.10
N LEU A 306 15.62 7.33 -15.67
CA LEU A 306 15.77 8.61 -14.97
C LEU A 306 16.03 8.46 -13.48
N TYR A 307 15.40 7.48 -12.84
CA TYR A 307 15.35 7.41 -11.37
C TYR A 307 15.96 6.14 -10.79
N GLY A 308 16.15 5.10 -11.61
CA GLY A 308 16.73 3.83 -11.19
C GLY A 308 18.26 3.86 -11.03
N PRO A 309 18.87 2.70 -10.70
CA PRO A 309 18.20 1.43 -10.39
C PRO A 309 17.42 1.50 -9.08
N PHE A 310 16.39 0.66 -8.93
CA PHE A 310 15.59 0.55 -7.70
C PHE A 310 15.98 -0.70 -6.92
N ASP A 311 15.96 -0.61 -5.59
CA ASP A 311 16.10 -1.75 -4.68
C ASP A 311 14.81 -2.57 -4.62
N LEU A 312 13.66 -1.89 -4.75
CA LEU A 312 12.33 -2.47 -4.68
C LEU A 312 11.38 -1.75 -5.65
N SER A 313 10.58 -2.53 -6.37
CA SER A 313 9.40 -2.01 -7.06
C SER A 313 8.14 -2.72 -6.58
N MET A 314 7.15 -1.90 -6.20
CA MET A 314 5.85 -2.29 -5.69
C MET A 314 4.83 -2.19 -6.83
N ILE A 315 4.54 -3.34 -7.45
CA ILE A 315 3.82 -3.41 -8.73
C ILE A 315 2.40 -3.95 -8.52
N GLN A 316 1.39 -3.22 -8.99
CA GLN A 316 0.01 -3.73 -9.06
C GLN A 316 -0.07 -4.94 -9.99
N ILE A 317 -0.71 -6.01 -9.51
CA ILE A 317 -0.90 -7.24 -10.29
C ILE A 317 -2.36 -7.72 -10.36
N GLY A 318 -3.25 -7.16 -9.53
CA GLY A 318 -4.66 -7.55 -9.45
C GLY A 318 -5.60 -6.45 -9.91
N ALA A 319 -6.90 -6.75 -9.95
CA ALA A 319 -7.95 -5.87 -10.45
C ALA A 319 -7.97 -5.66 -11.98
N TYR A 320 -7.22 -6.45 -12.76
CA TYR A 320 -7.27 -6.41 -14.21
C TYR A 320 -8.54 -7.06 -14.78
N SER A 321 -8.95 -6.61 -15.96
CA SER A 321 -10.04 -7.21 -16.73
C SER A 321 -9.93 -6.82 -18.19
N ARG A 322 -10.48 -7.65 -19.08
CA ARG A 322 -10.66 -7.31 -20.50
C ARG A 322 -11.55 -6.09 -20.73
N LEU A 323 -12.31 -5.73 -19.70
CA LEU A 323 -13.25 -4.61 -19.67
C LEU A 323 -12.59 -3.25 -19.43
N TRP A 324 -11.34 -3.24 -18.97
CA TRP A 324 -10.59 -2.00 -18.73
C TRP A 324 -9.09 -2.28 -18.89
N PRO A 325 -8.68 -2.81 -20.06
CA PRO A 325 -7.34 -3.35 -20.26
C PRO A 325 -6.25 -2.28 -20.12
N ASP A 326 -6.58 -1.01 -20.36
CA ASP A 326 -5.59 0.07 -20.39
C ASP A 326 -5.28 0.66 -19.02
N ILE A 327 -6.05 0.38 -17.96
CA ILE A 327 -5.89 1.09 -16.67
C ILE A 327 -5.46 0.21 -15.50
N HIS A 328 -5.34 -1.10 -15.70
CA HIS A 328 -4.83 -2.04 -14.70
C HIS A 328 -3.96 -3.08 -15.39
N MET A 329 -2.71 -3.23 -14.98
CA MET A 329 -1.82 -4.24 -15.55
C MET A 329 -2.32 -5.65 -15.27
N THR A 330 -2.17 -6.51 -16.26
CA THR A 330 -2.11 -7.96 -16.04
C THR A 330 -0.84 -8.34 -15.25
N PRO A 331 -0.78 -9.52 -14.62
CA PRO A 331 0.40 -10.00 -13.90
C PRO A 331 1.68 -9.99 -14.76
N GLU A 332 1.57 -10.37 -16.04
CA GLU A 332 2.69 -10.42 -16.99
C GLU A 332 3.15 -9.02 -17.38
N GLU A 333 2.21 -8.08 -17.56
CA GLU A 333 2.53 -6.67 -17.76
C GLU A 333 3.18 -6.05 -16.51
N GLY A 334 2.78 -6.45 -15.31
CA GLY A 334 3.43 -6.04 -14.07
C GLY A 334 4.89 -6.52 -14.00
N VAL A 335 5.14 -7.77 -14.39
CA VAL A 335 6.52 -8.30 -14.51
C VAL A 335 7.32 -7.55 -15.59
N ARG A 336 6.69 -7.18 -16.70
CA ARG A 336 7.31 -6.33 -17.72
C ARG A 336 7.65 -4.94 -17.18
N ALA A 337 6.72 -4.29 -16.47
CA ALA A 337 6.93 -2.99 -15.86
C ALA A 337 8.10 -3.01 -14.86
N HIS A 338 8.18 -4.05 -14.03
CA HIS A 338 9.32 -4.27 -13.12
C HIS A 338 10.67 -4.28 -13.86
N ARG A 339 10.74 -4.98 -15.00
CA ARG A 339 11.94 -5.04 -15.83
C ARG A 339 12.28 -3.69 -16.45
N ASP A 340 11.27 -3.00 -16.98
CA ASP A 340 11.43 -1.68 -17.60
C ASP A 340 11.91 -0.63 -16.57
N LEU A 341 11.50 -0.75 -15.30
CA LEU A 341 11.97 0.10 -14.20
C LEU A 341 13.44 -0.14 -13.81
N GLY A 342 14.09 -1.18 -14.33
CA GLY A 342 15.51 -1.46 -14.04
C GLY A 342 15.76 -2.42 -12.88
N GLY A 343 14.74 -3.12 -12.38
CA GLY A 343 14.89 -4.29 -11.52
C GLY A 343 14.76 -4.06 -10.00
N GLY A 344 15.57 -4.77 -9.23
CA GLY A 344 15.46 -4.91 -7.77
C GLY A 344 14.58 -6.10 -7.36
N VAL A 345 14.04 -6.05 -6.14
CA VAL A 345 13.02 -7.01 -5.69
C VAL A 345 11.64 -6.58 -6.19
N LEU A 346 10.88 -7.52 -6.74
CA LEU A 346 9.47 -7.32 -7.08
C LEU A 346 8.60 -7.60 -5.86
N LEU A 347 7.86 -6.59 -5.37
CA LEU A 347 6.77 -6.78 -4.41
C LEU A 347 5.42 -6.63 -5.12
N PRO A 348 4.65 -7.71 -5.32
CA PRO A 348 3.33 -7.60 -5.91
C PRO A 348 2.33 -6.99 -4.92
N ILE A 349 1.63 -5.94 -5.35
CA ILE A 349 0.58 -5.23 -4.60
C ILE A 349 -0.77 -5.31 -5.33
N HIS A 350 -1.81 -4.70 -4.74
CA HIS A 350 -3.15 -4.61 -5.33
C HIS A 350 -3.86 -5.97 -5.55
N TRP A 351 -3.52 -6.96 -4.72
CA TRP A 351 -4.13 -8.30 -4.73
C TRP A 351 -4.41 -8.79 -3.30
N GLY A 352 -5.08 -9.95 -3.18
CA GLY A 352 -5.24 -10.64 -1.88
C GLY A 352 -6.18 -9.98 -0.86
N THR A 353 -6.67 -8.76 -1.14
CA THR A 353 -7.24 -7.87 -0.11
C THR A 353 -8.64 -7.39 -0.40
N PHE A 354 -8.97 -7.01 -1.64
CA PHE A 354 -10.31 -6.63 -2.07
C PHE A 354 -10.71 -7.38 -3.34
N ASP A 355 -12.01 -7.63 -3.50
CA ASP A 355 -12.64 -8.25 -4.68
C ASP A 355 -13.10 -7.11 -5.61
N LEU A 356 -12.21 -6.71 -6.53
CA LEU A 356 -12.37 -5.53 -7.40
C LEU A 356 -12.51 -5.86 -8.90
N ALA A 357 -12.21 -7.09 -9.30
CA ALA A 357 -12.30 -7.52 -10.70
C ALA A 357 -12.71 -8.98 -10.79
N PRO A 358 -13.13 -9.45 -11.98
CA PRO A 358 -13.81 -10.73 -12.06
C PRO A 358 -12.92 -11.98 -12.08
N HIS A 359 -11.63 -11.89 -11.73
CA HIS A 359 -10.70 -13.02 -11.62
C HIS A 359 -10.74 -13.70 -10.22
N PRO A 360 -10.29 -14.97 -10.08
CA PRO A 360 -10.04 -15.58 -8.77
C PRO A 360 -9.07 -14.75 -7.92
N TRP A 361 -9.25 -14.73 -6.59
CA TRP A 361 -8.49 -13.83 -5.72
C TRP A 361 -6.99 -14.15 -5.67
N GLU A 362 -6.63 -15.43 -5.87
CA GLU A 362 -5.27 -15.96 -5.89
C GLU A 362 -4.60 -15.93 -7.27
N GLU A 363 -5.37 -15.83 -8.35
CA GLU A 363 -4.85 -15.93 -9.72
C GLU A 363 -3.76 -14.88 -10.06
N PRO A 364 -3.87 -13.61 -9.62
CA PRO A 364 -2.84 -12.62 -9.88
C PRO A 364 -1.43 -13.06 -9.48
N VAL A 365 -1.26 -13.55 -8.25
CA VAL A 365 0.06 -13.89 -7.72
C VAL A 365 0.63 -15.15 -8.37
N GLU A 366 -0.22 -16.13 -8.70
CA GLU A 366 0.22 -17.35 -9.39
C GLU A 366 0.77 -17.03 -10.79
N ARG A 367 0.08 -16.15 -11.53
CA ARG A 367 0.53 -15.69 -12.84
C ARG A 367 1.80 -14.84 -12.75
N THR A 368 1.90 -13.96 -11.74
CA THR A 368 3.13 -13.19 -11.49
C THR A 368 4.31 -14.10 -11.23
N LEU A 369 4.15 -15.15 -10.42
CA LEU A 369 5.21 -16.12 -10.16
C LEU A 369 5.68 -16.83 -11.42
N THR A 370 4.74 -17.29 -12.26
CA THR A 370 5.08 -17.92 -13.55
C THR A 370 5.88 -16.96 -14.42
N ALA A 371 5.38 -15.73 -14.63
CA ALA A 371 6.04 -14.75 -15.48
C ALA A 371 7.40 -14.26 -14.92
N ALA A 372 7.52 -14.12 -13.59
CA ALA A 372 8.76 -13.72 -12.94
C ALA A 372 9.84 -14.81 -13.05
N ALA A 373 9.45 -16.09 -12.94
CA ALA A 373 10.36 -17.22 -13.06
C ALA A 373 11.00 -17.32 -14.45
N GLU A 374 10.26 -17.00 -15.52
CA GLU A 374 10.78 -16.96 -16.90
C GLU A 374 11.93 -15.95 -17.09
N HIS A 375 12.07 -14.99 -16.17
CA HIS A 375 13.07 -13.94 -16.22
C HIS A 375 14.04 -13.93 -15.03
N GLY A 376 13.94 -14.91 -14.12
CA GLY A 376 14.79 -14.99 -12.93
C GLY A 376 14.61 -13.79 -11.97
N ILE A 377 13.42 -13.20 -11.92
CA ILE A 377 13.14 -12.02 -11.09
C ILE A 377 12.92 -12.46 -9.64
N PRO A 378 13.63 -11.87 -8.66
CA PRO A 378 13.36 -12.11 -7.25
C PRO A 378 12.03 -11.46 -6.84
N VAL A 379 11.12 -12.27 -6.29
CA VAL A 379 9.79 -11.82 -5.86
C VAL A 379 9.64 -11.99 -4.36
N ALA A 380 9.29 -10.91 -3.66
CA ALA A 380 8.89 -10.95 -2.26
C ALA A 380 7.36 -11.06 -2.16
N LEU A 381 6.90 -12.09 -1.46
CA LEU A 381 5.50 -12.48 -1.26
C LEU A 381 5.15 -12.58 0.24
N PRO A 382 5.36 -11.50 1.01
CA PRO A 382 5.04 -11.50 2.44
C PRO A 382 3.57 -11.83 2.69
N ARG A 383 3.27 -12.51 3.79
CA ARG A 383 1.93 -12.48 4.38
C ARG A 383 1.59 -11.03 4.76
N PRO A 384 0.32 -10.60 4.75
CA PRO A 384 -0.01 -9.26 5.21
C PRO A 384 0.49 -9.01 6.65
N GLY A 385 1.33 -7.98 6.80
CA GLY A 385 2.01 -7.55 8.02
C GLY A 385 3.35 -8.23 8.28
N GLU A 386 3.83 -9.09 7.37
CA GLU A 386 5.17 -9.67 7.42
C GLU A 386 6.20 -8.64 6.95
N VAL A 387 7.27 -8.50 7.74
CA VAL A 387 8.39 -7.59 7.50
C VAL A 387 9.45 -8.30 6.69
N PHE A 388 10.08 -7.59 5.76
CA PHE A 388 11.32 -8.03 5.11
C PHE A 388 12.17 -6.82 4.72
N GLU A 389 13.46 -7.06 4.45
CA GLU A 389 14.40 -6.07 3.95
C GLU A 389 14.91 -6.50 2.57
N PRO A 390 14.71 -5.72 1.50
CA PRO A 390 15.10 -6.12 0.13
C PRO A 390 16.60 -6.38 -0.04
N GLY A 391 17.45 -5.78 0.79
CA GLY A 391 18.91 -5.97 0.77
C GLY A 391 19.40 -7.26 1.44
N MET A 392 18.51 -8.09 2.00
CA MET A 392 18.86 -9.41 2.54
C MET A 392 19.21 -10.40 1.42
N PRO A 393 19.93 -11.50 1.71
CA PRO A 393 20.15 -12.58 0.74
C PRO A 393 18.83 -13.02 0.09
N LEU A 394 18.83 -13.27 -1.22
CA LEU A 394 17.60 -13.59 -1.97
C LEU A 394 16.85 -14.82 -1.42
N GLY A 395 17.57 -15.77 -0.82
CA GLY A 395 16.96 -16.94 -0.17
C GLY A 395 16.17 -16.63 1.10
N ASP A 396 16.35 -15.45 1.69
CA ASP A 396 15.67 -14.99 2.90
C ASP A 396 14.45 -14.10 2.60
N LEU A 397 14.22 -13.76 1.32
CA LEU A 397 13.00 -13.06 0.92
C LEU A 397 11.78 -13.94 1.21
N PRO A 398 10.65 -13.35 1.68
CA PRO A 398 9.45 -14.13 1.92
C PRO A 398 8.93 -14.69 0.58
N ALA A 399 8.98 -16.00 0.38
CA ALA A 399 8.54 -16.66 -0.85
C ALA A 399 7.51 -17.77 -0.62
N ASP A 400 7.08 -17.97 0.65
CA ASP A 400 6.09 -18.97 1.02
C ASP A 400 4.77 -18.76 0.27
N PRO A 401 4.21 -19.77 -0.42
CA PRO A 401 2.97 -19.64 -1.17
C PRO A 401 1.72 -19.74 -0.28
N TRP A 402 1.66 -18.94 0.78
CA TRP A 402 0.66 -18.99 1.85
C TRP A 402 -0.79 -18.88 1.36
N TRP A 403 -1.03 -18.25 0.21
CA TRP A 403 -2.37 -18.10 -0.36
C TRP A 403 -2.95 -19.45 -0.80
N ARG A 404 -2.10 -20.41 -1.22
CA ARG A 404 -2.53 -21.74 -1.68
C ARG A 404 -3.26 -22.52 -0.59
N GLU A 405 -2.90 -22.30 0.68
CA GLU A 405 -3.58 -22.89 1.84
C GLU A 405 -4.99 -22.33 2.07
N CYS A 406 -5.27 -21.15 1.50
CA CYS A 406 -6.53 -20.42 1.62
C CYS A 406 -7.47 -20.65 0.43
N VAL A 407 -7.03 -21.34 -0.63
CA VAL A 407 -7.85 -21.63 -1.82
C VAL A 407 -8.89 -22.72 -1.48
N ARG A 408 -10.04 -22.67 -2.16
CA ARG A 408 -11.01 -23.78 -2.09
C ARG A 408 -10.38 -25.01 -2.72
N ALA A 409 -10.33 -26.13 -2.00
CA ALA A 409 -10.04 -27.41 -2.62
C ALA A 409 -11.03 -27.64 -3.78
N PRO A 410 -10.61 -28.26 -4.89
CA PRO A 410 -11.54 -28.71 -5.91
C PRO A 410 -12.64 -29.51 -5.21
N VAL A 411 -13.91 -29.24 -5.53
CA VAL A 411 -14.98 -30.14 -5.11
C VAL A 411 -14.64 -31.46 -5.78
N ALA A 412 -14.21 -32.44 -4.99
CA ALA A 412 -14.12 -33.80 -5.48
C ALA A 412 -15.52 -34.12 -5.99
N LEU A 413 -15.65 -34.29 -7.31
CA LEU A 413 -16.85 -34.88 -7.89
C LEU A 413 -16.94 -36.25 -7.22
N GLY A 414 -17.80 -36.34 -6.20
CA GLY A 414 -18.08 -37.61 -5.55
C GLY A 414 -18.40 -38.59 -6.66
N GLU A 415 -17.67 -39.69 -6.68
CA GLU A 415 -18.00 -40.83 -7.51
C GLU A 415 -19.49 -41.08 -7.30
N SER A 416 -20.26 -40.80 -8.35
CA SER A 416 -21.65 -41.20 -8.41
C SER A 416 -21.64 -42.72 -8.24
N SER A 417 -21.93 -43.18 -7.03
CA SER A 417 -22.28 -44.56 -6.76
C SER A 417 -23.48 -44.89 -7.64
N ALA A 418 -23.19 -45.45 -8.81
CA ALA A 418 -24.21 -46.00 -9.69
C ALA A 418 -24.93 -47.11 -8.91
N PRO A 419 -26.27 -47.14 -8.90
CA PRO A 419 -26.98 -48.25 -8.31
C PRO A 419 -26.72 -49.48 -9.17
N ASP A 420 -26.24 -50.52 -8.51
CA ASP A 420 -26.15 -51.88 -9.04
C ASP A 420 -27.56 -52.34 -9.46
N GLY A 421 -27.72 -52.67 -10.75
CA GLY A 421 -28.99 -53.01 -11.36
C GLY A 421 -28.77 -53.93 -12.56
N GLY A 422 -28.99 -55.22 -12.34
CA GLY A 422 -28.59 -56.31 -13.24
C GLY A 422 -29.39 -56.48 -14.54
N ARG A 423 -28.68 -57.10 -15.49
CA ARG A 423 -29.07 -58.06 -16.55
C ARG A 423 -30.49 -58.03 -17.16
N ALA A 424 -30.52 -57.78 -18.47
CA ALA A 424 -31.07 -58.59 -19.59
C ALA A 424 -31.05 -57.68 -20.86
N GLY A 425 -30.87 -58.06 -22.12
CA GLY A 425 -30.76 -59.30 -22.88
C GLY A 425 -30.67 -58.87 -24.36
N THR A 426 -29.78 -59.53 -25.11
CA THR A 426 -29.65 -59.65 -26.58
C THR A 426 -30.57 -58.86 -27.53
N ALA A 427 -29.97 -58.16 -28.51
CA ALA A 427 -30.26 -58.37 -29.95
C ALA A 427 -29.18 -57.73 -30.84
N THR A 428 -28.59 -58.56 -31.69
CA THR A 428 -27.64 -58.26 -32.77
C THR A 428 -28.35 -57.72 -34.00
N ARG A 429 -27.79 -56.68 -34.64
CA ARG A 429 -27.79 -56.55 -36.11
C ARG A 429 -26.67 -55.63 -36.55
N GLY A 430 -25.71 -56.18 -37.30
CA GLY A 430 -24.56 -55.44 -37.83
C GLY A 430 -24.85 -54.74 -39.14
N LEU A 431 -24.00 -53.76 -39.46
CA LEU A 431 -23.55 -53.51 -40.83
C LEU A 431 -22.13 -52.89 -40.80
N ARG A 432 -21.30 -53.48 -41.66
CA ARG A 432 -19.94 -53.15 -42.15
C ARG A 432 -19.81 -51.68 -42.59
N GLU A 433 -18.66 -51.01 -42.79
CA GLU A 433 -17.20 -51.23 -42.79
C GLU A 433 -16.56 -49.83 -43.04
N ARG A 434 -15.22 -49.74 -42.86
CA ARG A 434 -14.25 -48.75 -43.42
C ARG A 434 -13.72 -47.64 -42.50
N ALA A 435 -12.50 -47.87 -42.01
CA ALA A 435 -11.37 -46.94 -41.91
C ALA A 435 -10.16 -47.68 -42.57
N PRO A 436 -9.11 -47.02 -43.13
CA PRO A 436 -8.24 -46.04 -42.47
C PRO A 436 -7.90 -44.83 -43.41
N ASP A 437 -7.20 -43.75 -43.10
CA ASP A 437 -5.91 -43.52 -42.41
C ASP A 437 -5.81 -42.05 -41.91
N GLY A 438 -4.86 -41.80 -40.98
CA GLY A 438 -4.62 -40.52 -40.28
C GLY A 438 -3.90 -39.41 -41.07
N PRO A 439 -3.15 -38.46 -40.44
CA PRO A 439 -2.48 -38.57 -39.14
C PRO A 439 -2.94 -37.56 -38.07
N ARG A 440 -2.79 -37.98 -36.80
CA ARG A 440 -2.87 -37.15 -35.59
C ARG A 440 -1.46 -36.78 -35.15
N ASN A 441 -1.14 -35.49 -35.08
CA ASN A 441 0.01 -35.02 -34.32
C ASN A 441 -0.41 -34.84 -32.85
N ALA A 442 -0.03 -35.79 -32.01
CA ALA A 442 -0.03 -35.65 -30.56
C ALA A 442 1.44 -35.67 -30.11
N VAL A 443 1.95 -34.52 -29.67
CA VAL A 443 3.26 -34.43 -29.02
C VAL A 443 3.06 -34.84 -27.56
N ARG A 444 3.67 -35.96 -27.18
CA ARG A 444 3.91 -36.35 -25.78
C ARG A 444 4.93 -35.39 -25.18
N VAL A 445 4.63 -34.85 -24.00
CA VAL A 445 5.62 -34.23 -23.14
C VAL A 445 5.92 -35.24 -22.05
N ASP A 446 7.10 -35.84 -22.10
CA ASP A 446 7.59 -36.72 -21.05
C ASP A 446 8.06 -35.88 -19.86
N ALA A 447 7.65 -36.29 -18.66
CA ALA A 447 8.05 -35.69 -17.40
C ALA A 447 9.52 -36.03 -17.11
N VAL A 448 10.37 -34.99 -17.07
CA VAL A 448 11.74 -35.12 -16.56
C VAL A 448 11.70 -35.05 -15.03
N ARG A 449 12.09 -36.14 -14.41
CA ARG A 449 12.32 -36.29 -12.97
C ARG A 449 13.70 -35.70 -12.66
N VAL A 450 13.76 -34.72 -11.76
CA VAL A 450 15.02 -34.15 -11.27
C VAL A 450 15.23 -34.68 -9.85
N ASP A 451 16.17 -35.59 -9.69
CA ASP A 451 16.60 -36.10 -8.38
C ASP A 451 17.70 -35.20 -7.80
N ALA A 452 17.69 -35.05 -6.48
CA ALA A 452 18.56 -34.16 -5.72
C ALA A 452 19.83 -34.86 -5.19
N VAL A 453 21.00 -34.24 -5.48
CA VAL A 453 22.24 -33.97 -4.68
C VAL A 453 23.00 -35.17 -4.06
N PRO A 454 24.36 -35.19 -4.15
CA PRO A 454 25.19 -34.71 -3.03
C PRO A 454 26.38 -33.83 -3.47
N VAL A 455 26.68 -32.80 -2.66
CA VAL A 455 27.91 -32.00 -2.73
C VAL A 455 28.94 -32.60 -1.78
N ASP A 456 29.98 -33.21 -2.32
CA ASP A 456 31.14 -33.70 -1.56
C ASP A 456 32.31 -32.69 -1.61
N ALA A 457 33.13 -32.82 -0.57
CA ALA A 457 34.08 -31.86 -0.05
C ALA A 457 35.26 -31.45 -0.97
N VAL A 458 35.76 -30.25 -0.66
CA VAL A 458 36.99 -29.59 -1.13
C VAL A 458 38.25 -30.39 -0.80
N PRO A 459 39.29 -30.33 -1.65
CA PRO A 459 40.67 -30.28 -1.18
C PRO A 459 41.33 -28.92 -1.50
N VAL A 460 41.97 -28.38 -0.47
CA VAL A 460 42.81 -27.18 -0.48
C VAL A 460 44.24 -27.62 -0.81
N ASP A 461 44.92 -26.91 -1.72
CA ASP A 461 46.37 -27.03 -1.93
C ASP A 461 47.06 -25.72 -1.46
N PRO A 462 48.09 -25.77 -0.59
CA PRO A 462 48.71 -24.59 -0.01
C PRO A 462 49.98 -24.17 -0.76
N GLY A 463 50.19 -22.87 -0.96
CA GLY A 463 51.48 -22.42 -1.53
C GLY A 463 51.67 -20.92 -1.73
N ALA A 464 52.25 -20.29 -0.69
CA ALA A 464 53.21 -19.17 -0.74
C ALA A 464 52.77 -17.76 -1.22
N GLY A 465 52.86 -16.81 -0.28
CA GLY A 465 52.90 -15.37 -0.54
C GLY A 465 52.70 -14.53 0.73
N GLU A 466 53.78 -14.30 1.48
CA GLU A 466 53.81 -13.49 2.70
C GLU A 466 53.41 -12.00 2.51
N PRO A 467 53.04 -11.28 3.59
CA PRO A 467 52.48 -9.94 3.54
C PRO A 467 53.54 -8.84 3.67
N VAL A 468 53.37 -7.73 2.95
CA VAL A 468 54.07 -6.48 3.23
C VAL A 468 53.21 -5.64 4.17
N ALA A 469 53.68 -5.51 5.40
CA ALA A 469 53.21 -4.55 6.38
C ALA A 469 53.82 -3.16 6.10
N VAL A 470 53.02 -2.10 6.23
CA VAL A 470 53.53 -0.74 6.48
C VAL A 470 52.71 -0.13 7.62
N ASP A 471 53.43 0.14 8.71
CA ASP A 471 52.99 0.74 9.96
C ASP A 471 52.88 2.29 9.84
N PRO A 472 51.99 2.97 10.56
CA PRO A 472 51.89 4.43 10.57
C PRO A 472 52.62 5.05 11.76
N GLY A 473 53.41 6.12 11.56
CA GLY A 473 53.97 6.84 12.72
C GLY A 473 54.91 8.01 12.45
N ALA A 474 54.36 9.22 12.61
CA ALA A 474 54.87 10.38 13.37
C ALA A 474 56.12 11.19 12.93
N GLY A 475 55.96 12.53 13.03
CA GLY A 475 57.00 13.52 13.35
C GLY A 475 57.06 14.71 12.37
N GLU A 476 56.40 15.85 12.64
CA GLU A 476 56.97 17.08 13.26
C GLU A 476 57.88 17.89 12.28
N VAL A 477 57.89 19.22 12.06
CA VAL A 477 57.53 20.47 12.77
C VAL A 477 57.46 21.58 11.70
N GLY A 478 56.67 22.66 11.86
CA GLY A 478 56.86 23.85 11.00
C GLY A 478 55.86 25.01 11.10
N ASN A 479 55.66 25.56 12.29
CA ASN A 479 54.83 26.73 12.57
C ASN A 479 55.39 28.04 11.95
N ARG A 480 54.55 28.92 11.35
CA ARG A 480 54.71 30.41 11.35
C ARG A 480 53.50 31.17 10.76
N ARG A 481 52.70 31.75 11.66
CA ARG A 481 52.12 33.14 11.73
C ARG A 481 51.71 33.89 10.45
N GLY A 482 50.43 34.34 10.40
CA GLY A 482 49.93 35.48 9.58
C GLY A 482 50.32 36.86 10.17
N PRO A 483 49.55 37.97 10.00
CA PRO A 483 48.34 38.23 9.19
C PRO A 483 48.40 39.56 8.37
N GLY A 484 47.30 39.95 7.70
CA GLY A 484 46.95 41.38 7.50
C GLY A 484 46.48 41.80 6.11
N ALA A 485 45.20 42.16 5.99
CA ALA A 485 44.68 43.13 5.01
C ALA A 485 44.93 44.56 5.54
N PRO A 486 44.95 45.60 4.67
CA PRO A 486 43.74 46.43 4.55
C PRO A 486 43.47 47.04 3.15
N THR A 487 42.34 47.73 3.12
CA THR A 487 41.53 48.44 2.11
C THR A 487 42.08 49.71 1.44
N GLY A 488 41.49 50.07 0.28
CA GLY A 488 41.37 51.42 -0.33
C GLY A 488 42.47 51.75 -1.36
N THR A 489 42.26 52.31 -2.56
CA THR A 489 41.29 53.26 -3.15
C THR A 489 41.50 53.15 -4.69
N VAL A 490 40.48 53.19 -5.56
CA VAL A 490 39.88 54.34 -6.29
C VAL A 490 38.60 53.84 -6.94
#